data_AF-A0A409YNN2-F1
#
_entry.id   AF-A0A409YNN2-F1
#
_cell.length_a   1.000
_cell.length_b   1.000
_cell.length_c   1.000
_cell.angle_alpha   90.00
_cell.angle_beta   90.00
_cell.angle_gamma   90.00
#
_symmetry.space_group_name_H-M   'P 1'
#
loop_
_entity.id
_entity.type
_entity.pdbx_description
1 polymer ?
#
loop_
_entity_poly.entity_id
_entity_poly.type
_entity_poly.pdbx_seq_one_letter_code
_entity_poly.pdbx_strand_id
1 'polypeptide(L)'
;MMSTPGELEPTTTPHSPYVQTSTQHLAAPSSSHTPIDPTPLSLPATVQAPPGPSEFGDAPDQYHGIDGVRLVVSRVGTYYVLHLTPPTSPEQPPLHTQHDLILPPCTAFYQLRYPQFTTHNCTWQHILDAVSNPVELWAVYEPGSLGEYRDIKSLWQAWDEGTFVPNVGHKPALRLIDSRWGDLRNQKTNKKKFPAWRPRNNDNARAKWSRFHFFIKLIQDRVDEGCSIDTAVQYFDLLRKDDSVHALFKSLKPKKTPRPSSQANTPDLSVAEMQGSSSNKRKRAS
;
A
#
# COMPACT_ATOMS: atom_id res chain seq x y z
N MET A 1 4.34 76.51 -10.13
CA MET A 1 3.61 76.57 -8.85
C MET A 1 3.11 75.17 -8.52
N MET A 2 3.40 74.72 -7.30
CA MET A 2 3.06 73.44 -6.63
C MET A 2 3.82 72.20 -7.15
N SER A 3 4.89 71.66 -6.50
CA SER A 3 5.08 71.15 -5.10
C SER A 3 4.30 69.85 -4.89
N THR A 4 4.80 68.69 -4.42
CA THR A 4 6.12 68.08 -4.09
C THR A 4 5.83 66.56 -3.79
N PRO A 5 6.75 65.69 -3.30
CA PRO A 5 6.88 64.29 -3.73
C PRO A 5 6.68 63.24 -2.60
N GLY A 6 7.07 61.98 -2.87
CA GLY A 6 7.43 60.93 -1.90
C GLY A 6 7.83 59.68 -2.69
N GLU A 7 9.10 59.29 -2.84
CA GLU A 7 10.11 58.86 -1.85
C GLU A 7 9.62 57.71 -0.98
N LEU A 8 10.20 56.52 -1.19
CA LEU A 8 10.68 55.59 -0.15
C LEU A 8 11.54 54.50 -0.81
N GLU A 9 12.77 54.38 -0.34
CA GLU A 9 13.79 53.38 -0.68
C GLU A 9 13.40 51.93 -0.31
N PRO A 10 14.22 50.95 -0.72
CA PRO A 10 14.64 49.95 0.26
C PRO A 10 16.17 49.80 0.41
N THR A 11 16.56 50.00 1.66
CA THR A 11 17.83 49.73 2.33
C THR A 11 18.31 48.28 2.21
N THR A 12 19.58 48.16 1.86
CA THR A 12 20.66 47.29 2.37
C THR A 12 20.32 46.08 3.28
N THR A 13 20.81 44.90 2.83
CA THR A 13 21.34 43.68 3.50
C THR A 13 21.70 43.79 5.00
N PRO A 14 21.73 42.71 5.85
CA PRO A 14 22.53 41.47 5.61
C PRO A 14 22.20 40.16 6.42
N HIS A 15 23.03 39.13 6.17
CA HIS A 15 23.49 38.02 7.06
C HIS A 15 22.68 36.72 7.29
N SER A 16 23.26 35.64 6.75
CA SER A 16 23.18 34.25 7.21
C SER A 16 23.78 34.04 8.60
N PRO A 17 23.27 33.05 9.37
CA PRO A 17 24.07 32.35 10.35
C PRO A 17 24.50 30.96 9.83
N TYR A 18 25.81 30.82 9.70
CA TYR A 18 26.57 29.56 9.67
C TYR A 18 26.31 28.81 10.99
N VAL A 19 25.94 27.53 10.93
CA VAL A 19 25.97 26.64 12.12
C VAL A 19 27.09 25.63 11.91
N GLN A 20 28.13 25.76 12.74
CA GLN A 20 29.22 24.80 12.87
C GLN A 20 28.75 23.58 13.65
N THR A 21 28.83 22.39 13.07
CA THR A 21 28.77 21.12 13.80
C THR A 21 30.18 20.73 14.23
N SER A 22 30.44 20.85 15.53
CA SER A 22 31.69 20.41 16.13
C SER A 22 31.60 18.92 16.48
N THR A 23 32.48 18.15 15.88
CA THR A 23 32.84 16.77 16.20
C THR A 23 33.42 16.67 17.62
N GLN A 24 32.93 15.74 18.43
CA GLN A 24 33.73 15.10 19.49
C GLN A 24 33.44 13.60 19.56
N HIS A 25 34.54 12.89 19.80
CA HIS A 25 34.79 11.47 19.58
C HIS A 25 34.96 10.78 20.94
N LEU A 26 34.74 9.46 20.98
CA LEU A 26 35.26 8.46 21.93
C LEU A 26 34.84 8.55 23.42
N ALA A 27 34.18 7.48 23.90
CA ALA A 27 34.85 6.45 24.70
C ALA A 27 33.96 5.20 24.86
N ALA A 28 34.55 4.03 24.64
CA ALA A 28 33.99 2.73 24.99
C ALA A 28 34.35 2.38 26.46
N PRO A 29 33.64 1.40 27.05
CA PRO A 29 34.34 0.46 27.90
C PRO A 29 34.10 -1.00 27.50
N SER A 30 35.24 -1.69 27.45
CA SER A 30 35.45 -3.12 27.34
C SER A 30 34.70 -3.93 28.40
N SER A 31 34.34 -5.17 28.06
CA SER A 31 34.20 -6.26 29.03
C SER A 31 34.49 -7.61 28.39
N SER A 32 35.73 -8.05 28.64
CA SER A 32 36.13 -9.41 29.08
C SER A 32 35.54 -10.66 28.41
N HIS A 33 36.46 -11.32 27.70
CA HIS A 33 36.49 -12.73 27.33
C HIS A 33 36.31 -13.69 28.52
N THR A 34 35.66 -14.83 28.26
CA THR A 34 35.94 -16.11 28.94
C THR A 34 36.41 -17.15 27.91
N PRO A 35 37.35 -18.04 28.27
CA PRO A 35 37.93 -19.03 27.37
C PRO A 35 37.15 -20.34 27.37
N ILE A 36 37.01 -20.97 26.20
CA ILE A 36 36.59 -22.38 26.09
C ILE A 36 37.76 -23.14 25.46
N ASP A 37 38.32 -24.06 26.25
CA ASP A 37 39.36 -25.01 25.87
C ASP A 37 38.74 -26.23 25.15
N PRO A 38 39.45 -26.94 24.26
CA PRO A 38 38.92 -27.98 23.40
C PRO A 38 39.14 -29.38 23.97
N THR A 39 38.23 -30.32 23.70
CA THR A 39 38.58 -31.75 23.75
C THR A 39 37.73 -32.53 22.72
N PRO A 40 38.35 -33.43 21.93
CA PRO A 40 37.69 -34.17 20.87
C PRO A 40 37.08 -35.47 21.40
N LEU A 41 35.95 -35.90 20.82
CA LEU A 41 35.44 -37.25 20.98
C LEU A 41 35.05 -37.84 19.62
N SER A 42 35.65 -38.99 19.37
CA SER A 42 35.54 -39.81 18.17
C SER A 42 34.18 -40.51 18.05
N LEU A 43 33.77 -40.66 16.78
CA LEU A 43 32.89 -41.63 16.09
C LEU A 43 32.46 -42.89 16.89
N PRO A 44 31.26 -43.45 16.63
CA PRO A 44 31.11 -44.36 15.48
C PRO A 44 29.74 -44.40 14.75
N ALA A 45 29.80 -45.10 13.61
CA ALA A 45 28.76 -45.90 12.96
C ALA A 45 27.79 -45.21 11.97
N THR A 46 28.16 -45.37 10.70
CA THR A 46 27.33 -45.74 9.55
C THR A 46 25.89 -46.15 9.87
N VAL A 47 24.94 -45.33 9.44
CA VAL A 47 23.59 -45.77 9.06
C VAL A 47 23.26 -45.14 7.71
N GLN A 48 23.19 -45.98 6.68
CA GLN A 48 22.68 -45.65 5.36
C GLN A 48 21.22 -45.20 5.49
N ALA A 49 20.94 -43.97 5.07
CA ALA A 49 19.60 -43.47 4.82
C ALA A 49 19.32 -43.43 3.31
N PRO A 50 18.06 -43.55 2.87
CA PRO A 50 17.67 -43.88 1.49
C PRO A 50 17.91 -42.71 0.51
N PRO A 51 18.00 -42.98 -0.81
CA PRO A 51 18.09 -41.93 -1.81
C PRO A 51 16.79 -41.11 -1.81
N GLY A 52 16.89 -39.86 -1.34
CA GLY A 52 15.81 -38.89 -1.50
C GLY A 52 15.61 -38.57 -2.99
N PRO A 53 14.38 -38.33 -3.45
CA PRO A 53 14.12 -38.01 -4.84
C PRO A 53 14.79 -36.68 -5.20
N SER A 54 15.81 -36.77 -6.05
CA SER A 54 16.22 -35.69 -6.93
C SER A 54 15.09 -35.43 -7.89
N GLU A 55 14.37 -34.32 -7.69
CA GLU A 55 13.54 -33.68 -8.71
C GLU A 55 13.21 -32.27 -8.20
N PHE A 56 14.25 -31.42 -8.09
CA PHE A 56 14.03 -30.00 -8.35
C PHE A 56 13.77 -29.91 -9.85
N GLY A 57 12.49 -29.86 -10.21
CA GLY A 57 12.09 -29.59 -11.57
C GLY A 57 12.69 -28.24 -11.99
N ASP A 58 13.62 -28.29 -12.93
CA ASP A 58 13.90 -27.18 -13.83
C ASP A 58 12.56 -26.80 -14.45
N ALA A 59 11.94 -25.75 -13.91
CA ALA A 59 10.85 -25.09 -14.59
C ALA A 59 11.41 -24.55 -15.92
N PRO A 60 10.74 -24.78 -17.05
CA PRO A 60 11.29 -24.43 -18.34
C PRO A 60 11.49 -22.90 -18.41
N ASP A 61 12.75 -22.51 -18.55
CA ASP A 61 13.24 -21.19 -18.97
C ASP A 61 12.74 -20.88 -20.41
N GLN A 62 11.43 -20.74 -20.57
CA GLN A 62 10.79 -20.26 -21.79
C GLN A 62 10.19 -18.86 -21.59
N TYR A 63 11.07 -17.90 -21.28
CA TYR A 63 10.81 -16.48 -21.54
C TYR A 63 11.96 -15.91 -22.38
N HIS A 64 12.12 -16.43 -23.60
CA HIS A 64 12.96 -15.79 -24.61
C HIS A 64 12.32 -14.47 -25.05
N GLY A 65 12.98 -13.36 -24.71
CA GLY A 65 12.77 -12.05 -25.35
C GLY A 65 11.94 -11.04 -24.57
N ILE A 66 12.39 -10.65 -23.38
CA ILE A 66 11.98 -9.37 -22.78
C ILE A 66 13.26 -8.72 -22.25
N ASP A 67 13.96 -7.98 -23.11
CA ASP A 67 15.14 -7.21 -22.71
C ASP A 67 14.71 -6.20 -21.63
N GLY A 68 15.04 -6.50 -20.37
CA GLY A 68 14.87 -5.58 -19.23
C GLY A 68 13.94 -6.04 -18.10
N VAL A 69 13.11 -7.08 -18.27
CA VAL A 69 12.27 -7.62 -17.17
C VAL A 69 12.95 -8.82 -16.53
N ARG A 70 13.21 -8.76 -15.22
CA ARG A 70 13.81 -9.84 -14.44
C ARG A 70 12.94 -10.26 -13.29
N LEU A 71 13.01 -11.54 -12.94
CA LEU A 71 12.42 -12.07 -11.71
C LEU A 71 13.37 -11.80 -10.54
N VAL A 72 12.89 -11.11 -9.52
CA VAL A 72 13.63 -10.80 -8.29
C VAL A 72 12.93 -11.46 -7.12
N VAL A 73 13.64 -12.34 -6.42
CA VAL A 73 13.15 -12.99 -5.20
C VAL A 73 13.68 -12.23 -4.00
N SER A 74 12.77 -11.79 -3.12
CA SER A 74 13.10 -11.05 -1.91
C SER A 74 12.50 -11.74 -0.68
N ARG A 75 12.85 -11.27 0.52
CA ARG A 75 12.26 -11.76 1.77
C ARG A 75 10.74 -11.56 1.85
N VAL A 76 10.20 -10.57 1.14
CA VAL A 76 8.78 -10.19 1.18
C VAL A 76 7.98 -10.76 0.01
N GLY A 77 8.64 -11.45 -0.93
CA GLY A 77 8.00 -12.11 -2.06
C GLY A 77 8.82 -12.06 -3.33
N THR A 78 8.20 -12.57 -4.40
CA THR A 78 8.77 -12.61 -5.76
C THR A 78 8.16 -11.51 -6.61
N TYR A 79 9.00 -10.74 -7.29
CA TYR A 79 8.60 -9.59 -8.11
C TYR A 79 9.16 -9.70 -9.52
N TYR A 80 8.37 -9.27 -10.50
CA TYR A 80 8.88 -8.97 -11.82
C TYR A 80 9.31 -7.51 -11.84
N VAL A 81 10.56 -7.25 -12.20
CA VAL A 81 11.16 -5.92 -12.12
C VAL A 81 11.63 -5.49 -13.50
N LEU A 82 11.17 -4.32 -13.94
CA LEU A 82 11.68 -3.64 -15.12
C LEU A 82 12.84 -2.74 -14.70
N HIS A 83 14.03 -3.09 -15.13
CA HIS A 83 15.22 -2.28 -14.89
C HIS A 83 15.26 -1.08 -15.83
N LEU A 84 15.42 0.12 -15.26
CA LEU A 84 15.49 1.35 -16.05
C LEU A 84 16.93 1.73 -16.44
N THR A 85 17.91 1.15 -15.75
CA THR A 85 19.33 1.41 -16.01
C THR A 85 19.91 0.28 -16.86
N PRO A 86 20.58 0.59 -17.99
CA PRO A 86 21.27 -0.44 -18.76
C PRO A 86 22.40 -1.08 -17.94
N PRO A 87 22.71 -2.36 -18.15
CA PRO A 87 23.83 -3.00 -17.49
C PRO A 87 25.15 -2.31 -17.90
N THR A 88 26.01 -2.01 -16.92
CA THR A 88 27.31 -1.37 -17.15
C THR A 88 28.28 -2.28 -17.91
N SER A 89 28.08 -3.59 -17.85
CA SER A 89 28.84 -4.61 -18.57
C SER A 89 27.94 -5.82 -18.87
N PRO A 90 28.09 -6.49 -20.02
CA PRO A 90 27.31 -7.69 -20.36
C PRO A 90 27.52 -8.85 -19.37
N GLU A 91 28.64 -8.87 -18.63
CA GLU A 91 28.95 -9.90 -17.64
C GLU A 91 28.41 -9.59 -16.23
N GLN A 92 27.97 -8.36 -15.96
CA GLN A 92 27.48 -7.96 -14.65
C GLN A 92 25.95 -7.95 -14.61
N PRO A 93 25.32 -8.50 -13.56
CA PRO A 93 23.89 -8.33 -13.36
C PRO A 93 23.59 -6.82 -13.23
N PRO A 94 22.47 -6.34 -13.83
CA PRO A 94 22.09 -4.93 -13.71
C PRO A 94 22.03 -4.53 -12.23
N LEU A 95 22.63 -3.40 -11.90
CA LEU A 95 22.52 -2.83 -10.56
C LEU A 95 21.06 -2.50 -10.29
N HIS A 96 20.50 -3.08 -9.22
CA HIS A 96 19.18 -2.73 -8.76
C HIS A 96 19.16 -1.27 -8.31
N THR A 97 18.31 -0.47 -8.94
CA THR A 97 18.13 0.93 -8.56
C THR A 97 16.80 1.14 -7.89
N GLN A 98 16.71 2.18 -7.07
CA GLN A 98 15.42 2.59 -6.48
C GLN A 98 14.38 3.04 -7.52
N HIS A 99 14.81 3.27 -8.75
CA HIS A 99 13.97 3.69 -9.87
C HIS A 99 13.43 2.50 -10.66
N ASP A 100 13.88 1.27 -10.39
CA ASP A 100 13.38 0.08 -11.07
C ASP A 100 11.89 -0.11 -10.75
N LEU A 101 11.11 -0.54 -11.74
CA LEU A 101 9.66 -0.60 -11.63
C LEU A 101 9.21 -2.04 -11.36
N ILE A 102 8.53 -2.25 -10.24
CA ILE A 102 7.91 -3.54 -9.92
C ILE A 102 6.65 -3.69 -10.77
N LEU A 103 6.67 -4.60 -11.73
CA LEU A 103 5.55 -4.86 -12.63
C LEU A 103 4.48 -5.75 -11.98
N PRO A 104 3.21 -5.66 -12.42
CA PRO A 104 2.22 -6.65 -12.02
C PRO A 104 2.49 -7.96 -12.77
N PRO A 105 1.83 -9.07 -12.41
CA PRO A 105 2.02 -10.33 -13.12
C PRO A 105 1.67 -10.19 -14.61
N CYS A 106 2.27 -11.01 -15.47
CA CYS A 106 2.00 -10.98 -16.92
C CYS A 106 0.51 -11.23 -17.25
N THR A 107 -0.22 -11.89 -16.36
CA THR A 107 -1.68 -12.10 -16.43
C THR A 107 -2.50 -10.82 -16.42
N ALA A 108 -1.92 -9.69 -15.98
CA ALA A 108 -2.55 -8.38 -16.04
C ALA A 108 -2.64 -7.81 -17.47
N PHE A 109 -1.84 -8.32 -18.41
CA PHE A 109 -1.68 -7.79 -19.76
C PHE A 109 -2.32 -8.69 -20.83
N TYR A 110 -2.50 -8.13 -22.03
CA TYR A 110 -3.08 -8.83 -23.16
C TYR A 110 -2.23 -10.04 -23.54
N GLN A 111 -2.90 -11.16 -23.87
CA GLN A 111 -2.25 -12.45 -24.19
C GLN A 111 -1.29 -12.97 -23.10
N LEU A 112 -1.45 -12.53 -21.85
CA LEU A 112 -0.63 -12.95 -20.71
C LEU A 112 0.87 -12.66 -20.93
N ARG A 113 1.21 -11.58 -21.64
CA ARG A 113 2.58 -11.19 -21.98
C ARG A 113 2.83 -9.74 -21.63
N TYR A 114 4.04 -9.44 -21.15
CA TYR A 114 4.45 -8.06 -20.97
C TYR A 114 4.49 -7.33 -22.31
N PRO A 115 4.05 -6.06 -22.37
CA PRO A 115 4.29 -5.24 -23.53
C PRO A 115 5.79 -5.01 -23.72
N GLN A 116 6.19 -4.64 -24.94
CA GLN A 116 7.56 -4.26 -25.20
C GLN A 116 7.87 -2.93 -24.50
N PHE A 117 8.76 -2.99 -23.52
CA PHE A 117 9.27 -1.80 -22.84
C PHE A 117 10.46 -1.23 -23.59
N THR A 118 10.51 0.09 -23.63
CA THR A 118 11.51 0.95 -24.24
C THR A 118 11.77 2.10 -23.28
N THR A 119 12.87 2.82 -23.47
CA THR A 119 13.20 4.02 -22.68
C THR A 119 12.13 5.12 -22.74
N HIS A 120 11.25 5.09 -23.73
CA HIS A 120 10.19 6.09 -23.92
C HIS A 120 8.84 5.70 -23.29
N ASN A 121 8.59 4.40 -23.06
CA ASN A 121 7.32 3.89 -22.54
C ASN A 121 7.46 3.16 -21.19
N CYS A 122 8.61 3.27 -20.52
CA CYS A 122 8.87 2.73 -19.19
C CYS A 122 8.40 3.69 -18.07
N THR A 123 7.16 4.16 -18.15
CA THR A 123 6.52 4.97 -17.09
C THR A 123 5.29 4.26 -16.53
N TRP A 124 4.90 4.59 -15.29
CA TRP A 124 3.70 4.01 -14.70
C TRP A 124 2.45 4.24 -15.54
N GLN A 125 2.33 5.41 -16.17
CA GLN A 125 1.20 5.73 -17.04
C GLN A 125 1.08 4.71 -18.18
N HIS A 126 2.18 4.47 -18.92
CA HIS A 126 2.20 3.53 -20.04
C HIS A 126 1.99 2.07 -19.58
N ILE A 127 2.61 1.68 -18.47
CA ILE A 127 2.43 0.33 -17.90
C ILE A 127 0.95 0.11 -17.55
N LEU A 128 0.32 1.08 -16.89
CA LEU A 128 -1.09 0.99 -16.50
C LEU A 128 -2.05 1.12 -17.70
N ASP A 129 -1.67 1.83 -18.76
CA ASP A 129 -2.43 1.89 -20.02
C ASP A 129 -2.46 0.53 -20.75
N ALA A 130 -1.42 -0.29 -20.59
CA ALA A 130 -1.33 -1.62 -21.19
C ALA A 130 -2.11 -2.72 -20.41
N VAL A 131 -2.62 -2.42 -19.21
CA VAL A 131 -3.33 -3.40 -18.36
C VAL A 131 -4.70 -3.73 -18.96
N SER A 132 -4.90 -4.99 -19.32
CA SER A 132 -6.20 -5.51 -19.80
C SER A 132 -7.03 -6.16 -18.70
N ASN A 133 -6.38 -6.69 -17.65
CA ASN A 133 -7.05 -7.36 -16.53
C ASN A 133 -6.65 -6.70 -15.19
N PRO A 134 -7.36 -5.63 -14.76
CA PRO A 134 -6.92 -4.83 -13.63
C PRO A 134 -7.02 -5.53 -12.27
N VAL A 135 -7.79 -6.62 -12.14
CA VAL A 135 -7.89 -7.34 -10.85
C VAL A 135 -6.57 -8.01 -10.46
N GLU A 136 -5.73 -8.37 -11.45
CA GLU A 136 -4.42 -8.99 -11.26
C GLU A 136 -3.43 -8.02 -10.59
N LEU A 137 -3.67 -6.70 -10.71
CA LEU A 137 -2.86 -5.69 -10.04
C LEU A 137 -2.89 -5.85 -8.52
N TRP A 138 -4.00 -6.34 -7.96
CA TRP A 138 -4.15 -6.52 -6.51
C TRP A 138 -3.08 -7.45 -5.92
N ALA A 139 -2.63 -8.47 -6.68
CA ALA A 139 -1.65 -9.43 -6.18
C ALA A 139 -0.30 -8.79 -5.82
N VAL A 140 0.06 -7.68 -6.47
CA VAL A 140 1.37 -7.02 -6.28
C VAL A 140 1.21 -5.63 -5.65
N TYR A 141 0.15 -4.92 -6.00
CA TYR A 141 -0.09 -3.52 -5.62
C TYR A 141 -1.21 -3.34 -4.60
N GLU A 142 -1.66 -4.39 -3.92
CA GLU A 142 -2.52 -4.16 -2.75
C GLU A 142 -1.81 -3.25 -1.73
N PRO A 143 -2.54 -2.37 -1.04
CA PRO A 143 -1.94 -1.62 0.06
C PRO A 143 -1.45 -2.59 1.14
N GLY A 144 -0.41 -2.19 1.86
CA GLY A 144 -0.07 -2.83 3.13
C GLY A 144 -1.23 -2.78 4.13
N SER A 145 -1.22 -3.72 5.05
CA SER A 145 -1.98 -3.65 6.29
C SER A 145 -1.53 -2.44 7.14
N LEU A 146 -2.43 -1.94 8.00
CA LEU A 146 -2.11 -0.78 8.84
C LEU A 146 -0.90 -1.00 9.78
N GLY A 147 -0.53 -2.25 10.07
CA GLY A 147 0.65 -2.54 10.91
C GLY A 147 1.97 -2.48 10.14
N GLU A 148 1.94 -2.50 8.81
CA GLU A 148 3.14 -2.43 7.96
C GLU A 148 3.61 -0.99 7.72
N TYR A 149 2.75 0.00 7.98
CA TYR A 149 3.12 1.41 7.93
C TYR A 149 3.66 1.85 9.29
N ARG A 150 4.87 2.40 9.29
CA ARG A 150 5.53 2.94 10.49
C ARG A 150 4.79 4.17 11.02
N ASP A 151 4.27 4.98 10.11
CA ASP A 151 3.68 6.30 10.38
C ASP A 151 2.63 6.64 9.31
N ILE A 152 1.88 7.73 9.53
CA ILE A 152 0.88 8.21 8.58
C ILE A 152 1.54 8.75 7.31
N LYS A 153 2.75 9.31 7.42
CA LYS A 153 3.54 9.73 6.26
C LYS A 153 3.81 8.60 5.27
N SER A 154 4.28 7.43 5.72
CA SER A 154 4.53 6.27 4.86
C SER A 154 3.24 5.70 4.26
N LEU A 155 2.13 5.76 4.98
CA LEU A 155 0.81 5.41 4.45
C LEU A 155 0.39 6.36 3.32
N TRP A 156 0.53 7.67 3.53
CA TRP A 156 0.22 8.67 2.50
C TRP A 156 1.16 8.58 1.30
N GLN A 157 2.45 8.32 1.54
CA GLN A 157 3.43 8.10 0.49
C GLN A 157 3.03 6.93 -0.42
N ALA A 158 2.61 5.80 0.18
CA ALA A 158 2.08 4.66 -0.59
C ALA A 158 0.87 5.04 -1.47
N TRP A 159 0.05 5.98 -1.00
CA TRP A 159 -1.09 6.48 -1.77
C TRP A 159 -0.66 7.38 -2.93
N ASP A 160 0.18 8.37 -2.67
CA ASP A 160 0.41 9.48 -3.62
C ASP A 160 1.65 9.29 -4.49
N GLU A 161 2.72 8.73 -3.95
CA GLU A 161 3.99 8.51 -4.65
C GLU A 161 4.13 7.07 -5.10
N GLY A 162 3.73 6.13 -4.24
CA GLY A 162 3.92 4.69 -4.42
C GLY A 162 4.70 4.07 -3.26
N THR A 163 4.99 2.79 -3.37
CA THR A 163 5.68 2.03 -2.32
C THR A 163 7.06 1.61 -2.78
N PHE A 164 8.08 2.05 -2.05
CA PHE A 164 9.44 1.58 -2.24
C PHE A 164 9.64 0.21 -1.56
N VAL A 165 10.19 -0.75 -2.31
CA VAL A 165 10.59 -2.06 -1.79
C VAL A 165 12.12 -2.14 -1.83
N PRO A 166 12.79 -2.12 -0.66
CA PRO A 166 14.24 -2.11 -0.59
C PRO A 166 14.89 -3.23 -1.42
N ASN A 167 15.89 -2.87 -2.22
CA ASN A 167 16.65 -3.77 -3.11
C ASN A 167 15.83 -4.47 -4.20
N VAL A 168 14.59 -4.04 -4.45
CA VAL A 168 13.73 -4.58 -5.51
C VAL A 168 13.35 -3.50 -6.50
N GLY A 169 12.80 -2.38 -6.02
CA GLY A 169 12.31 -1.31 -6.87
C GLY A 169 11.11 -0.62 -6.25
N HIS A 170 10.27 -0.04 -7.10
CA HIS A 170 9.17 0.82 -6.70
C HIS A 170 7.84 0.29 -7.26
N LYS A 171 6.76 0.39 -6.48
CA LYS A 171 5.37 0.14 -6.91
C LYS A 171 4.70 1.48 -7.28
N PRO A 172 3.71 1.51 -8.18
CA PRO A 172 3.03 2.76 -8.54
C PRO A 172 2.28 3.36 -7.33
N ALA A 173 2.03 4.66 -7.38
CA ALA A 173 1.08 5.33 -6.50
C ALA A 173 -0.31 4.67 -6.59
N LEU A 174 -0.89 4.32 -5.44
CA LEU A 174 -2.22 3.72 -5.40
C LEU A 174 -3.31 4.68 -5.92
N ARG A 175 -3.09 5.99 -5.80
CA ARG A 175 -3.96 7.02 -6.38
C ARG A 175 -4.07 6.88 -7.90
N LEU A 176 -2.97 6.56 -8.59
CA LEU A 176 -2.98 6.36 -10.05
C LEU A 176 -3.84 5.15 -10.44
N ILE A 177 -3.71 4.03 -9.72
CA ILE A 177 -4.52 2.84 -9.96
C ILE A 177 -6.00 3.12 -9.66
N ASP A 178 -6.30 3.72 -8.50
CA ASP A 178 -7.68 3.96 -8.08
C ASP A 178 -8.37 5.05 -8.94
N SER A 179 -7.62 6.01 -9.49
CA SER A 179 -8.19 6.98 -10.44
C SER A 179 -8.70 6.33 -11.74
N ARG A 180 -8.06 5.25 -12.19
CA ARG A 180 -8.42 4.52 -13.43
C ARG A 180 -9.51 3.50 -13.21
N TRP A 181 -9.44 2.76 -12.10
CA TRP A 181 -10.29 1.59 -11.87
C TRP A 181 -11.02 1.58 -10.52
N GLY A 182 -10.92 2.64 -9.73
CA GLY A 182 -11.46 2.77 -8.38
C GLY A 182 -12.88 3.32 -8.31
N ASP A 183 -13.19 4.38 -9.07
CA ASP A 183 -14.52 5.00 -9.12
C ASP A 183 -15.14 4.89 -10.52
N LEU A 184 -15.45 3.66 -10.93
CA LEU A 184 -16.24 3.44 -12.15
C LEU A 184 -17.71 3.75 -11.83
N ARG A 185 -18.16 4.96 -12.14
CA ARG A 185 -19.59 5.21 -12.28
C ARG A 185 -20.06 4.68 -13.62
N ASN A 186 -21.14 3.90 -13.61
CA ASN A 186 -21.77 3.50 -14.86
C ASN A 186 -22.45 4.74 -15.46
N GLN A 187 -21.97 5.23 -16.61
CA GLN A 187 -22.51 6.45 -17.23
C GLN A 187 -24.00 6.35 -17.57
N LYS A 188 -24.52 5.15 -17.86
CA LYS A 188 -25.94 4.94 -18.19
C LYS A 188 -26.85 4.90 -16.98
N THR A 189 -26.37 4.37 -15.84
CA THR A 189 -27.22 4.16 -14.64
C THR A 189 -26.88 5.09 -13.49
N ASN A 190 -25.79 5.86 -13.60
CA ASN A 190 -25.17 6.66 -12.55
C ASN A 190 -24.89 5.89 -11.25
N LYS A 191 -24.92 4.54 -11.29
CA LYS A 191 -24.63 3.69 -10.14
C LYS A 191 -23.12 3.53 -10.00
N LYS A 192 -22.64 3.64 -8.76
CA LYS A 192 -21.27 3.28 -8.42
C LYS A 192 -21.07 1.80 -8.72
N LYS A 193 -20.13 1.48 -9.61
CA LYS A 193 -19.69 0.10 -9.86
C LYS A 193 -18.63 -0.24 -8.84
N PHE A 194 -18.56 -1.53 -8.51
CA PHE A 194 -17.40 -2.02 -7.78
C PHE A 194 -16.11 -1.73 -8.57
N PRO A 195 -15.06 -1.26 -7.87
CA PRO A 195 -13.72 -1.06 -8.42
C PRO A 195 -13.26 -2.27 -9.22
N ALA A 196 -12.74 -2.07 -10.42
CA ALA A 196 -12.35 -3.17 -11.31
C ALA A 196 -11.04 -3.83 -10.87
N TRP A 197 -10.16 -3.08 -10.20
CA TRP A 197 -8.85 -3.58 -9.78
C TRP A 197 -8.84 -4.29 -8.42
N ARG A 198 -9.97 -4.28 -7.71
CA ARG A 198 -10.10 -4.93 -6.39
C ARG A 198 -10.90 -6.23 -6.51
N PRO A 199 -10.50 -7.32 -5.84
CA PRO A 199 -11.26 -8.57 -5.86
C PRO A 199 -12.67 -8.40 -5.26
N ARG A 200 -13.71 -8.78 -6.01
CA ARG A 200 -15.12 -8.52 -5.64
C ARG A 200 -15.60 -9.28 -4.40
N ASN A 201 -15.20 -10.53 -4.28
CA ASN A 201 -15.69 -11.48 -3.26
C ASN A 201 -14.61 -11.84 -2.24
N ASN A 202 -13.72 -10.90 -1.94
CA ASN A 202 -12.66 -11.11 -0.96
C ASN A 202 -12.85 -10.15 0.23
N ASP A 203 -13.39 -10.66 1.33
CA ASP A 203 -13.62 -9.88 2.55
C ASP A 203 -12.35 -9.28 3.13
N ASN A 204 -11.22 -10.01 3.05
CA ASN A 204 -9.94 -9.52 3.52
C ASN A 204 -9.49 -8.31 2.68
N ALA A 205 -9.51 -8.43 1.35
CA ALA A 205 -9.16 -7.34 0.45
C ALA A 205 -10.04 -6.09 0.69
N ARG A 206 -11.36 -6.29 0.83
CA ARG A 206 -12.29 -5.20 1.14
C ARG A 206 -11.97 -4.54 2.48
N ALA A 207 -11.71 -5.33 3.52
CA ALA A 207 -11.37 -4.82 4.84
C ALA A 207 -10.01 -4.10 4.85
N LYS A 208 -9.01 -4.65 4.17
CA LYS A 208 -7.67 -4.07 4.02
C LYS A 208 -7.76 -2.71 3.32
N TRP A 209 -8.42 -2.65 2.16
CA TRP A 209 -8.67 -1.40 1.46
C TRP A 209 -9.44 -0.39 2.30
N SER A 210 -10.54 -0.81 2.95
CA SER A 210 -11.38 0.11 3.73
C SER A 210 -10.62 0.76 4.88
N ARG A 211 -9.70 0.01 5.52
CA ARG A 211 -8.84 0.53 6.59
C ARG A 211 -7.78 1.50 6.06
N PHE A 212 -7.14 1.15 4.95
CA PHE A 212 -6.17 2.02 4.29
C PHE A 212 -6.83 3.33 3.83
N HIS A 213 -7.91 3.22 3.05
CA HIS A 213 -8.63 4.36 2.48
C HIS A 213 -9.35 5.21 3.52
N PHE A 214 -9.56 4.71 4.74
CA PHE A 214 -10.07 5.52 5.85
C PHE A 214 -9.14 6.70 6.14
N PHE A 215 -7.82 6.46 6.22
CA PHE A 215 -6.85 7.54 6.46
C PHE A 215 -6.72 8.48 5.26
N ILE A 216 -6.77 7.94 4.04
CA ILE A 216 -6.74 8.76 2.82
C ILE A 216 -7.88 9.77 2.82
N LYS A 217 -9.10 9.35 3.18
CA LYS A 217 -10.23 10.27 3.33
C LYS A 217 -10.01 11.29 4.42
N LEU A 218 -9.57 10.87 5.61
CA LEU A 218 -9.34 11.82 6.70
C LEU A 218 -8.31 12.90 6.36
N ILE A 219 -7.25 12.54 5.64
CA ILE A 219 -6.24 13.49 5.17
C ILE A 219 -6.85 14.41 4.11
N GLN A 220 -7.60 13.86 3.15
CA GLN A 220 -8.28 14.65 2.11
C GLN A 220 -9.32 15.61 2.70
N ASP A 221 -10.13 15.18 3.66
CA ASP A 221 -11.13 16.01 4.34
C ASP A 221 -10.45 17.23 5.00
N ARG A 222 -9.27 17.06 5.61
CA ARG A 222 -8.46 18.17 6.15
C ARG A 222 -7.92 19.10 5.07
N VAL A 223 -7.52 18.55 3.92
CA VAL A 223 -7.06 19.36 2.78
C VAL A 223 -8.22 20.19 2.23
N ASP A 224 -9.41 19.60 2.15
CA ASP A 224 -10.64 20.29 1.74
C ASP A 224 -11.07 21.38 2.74
N GLU A 225 -10.73 21.22 4.03
CA GLU A 225 -10.83 22.27 5.07
C GLU A 225 -9.78 23.39 4.93
N GLY A 226 -8.86 23.29 3.97
CA GLY A 226 -7.83 24.30 3.68
C GLY A 226 -6.46 24.04 4.32
N CYS A 227 -6.24 22.87 4.94
CA CYS A 227 -4.92 22.50 5.44
C CYS A 227 -3.98 22.07 4.31
N SER A 228 -2.67 22.26 4.49
CA SER A 228 -1.69 21.61 3.61
C SER A 228 -1.69 20.09 3.86
N ILE A 229 -1.29 19.31 2.85
CA ILE A 229 -1.15 17.85 2.96
C ILE A 229 -0.20 17.48 4.11
N ASP A 230 0.96 18.14 4.19
CA ASP A 230 1.96 17.88 5.23
C ASP A 230 1.41 18.15 6.64
N THR A 231 0.66 19.24 6.80
CA THR A 231 0.00 19.56 8.07
C THR A 231 -1.05 18.51 8.44
N ALA A 232 -1.85 18.05 7.47
CA ALA A 232 -2.86 17.03 7.69
C ALA A 232 -2.24 15.67 8.09
N VAL A 233 -1.18 15.25 7.39
CA VAL A 233 -0.41 14.04 7.71
C VAL A 233 0.20 14.15 9.11
N GLN A 234 0.90 15.25 9.39
CA GLN A 234 1.55 15.48 10.68
C GLN A 234 0.53 15.51 11.83
N TYR A 235 -0.66 16.08 11.62
CA TYR A 235 -1.73 16.08 12.62
C TYR A 235 -2.09 14.66 13.06
N PHE A 236 -2.30 13.74 12.12
CA PHE A 236 -2.64 12.36 12.45
C PHE A 236 -1.46 11.58 13.04
N ASP A 237 -0.23 11.88 12.62
CA ASP A 237 0.96 11.30 13.25
C ASP A 237 1.15 11.77 14.71
N LEU A 238 0.91 13.04 15.00
CA LEU A 238 0.91 13.57 16.37
C LEU A 238 -0.22 12.98 17.22
N LEU A 239 -1.40 12.79 16.63
CA LEU A 239 -2.55 12.19 17.31
C LEU A 239 -2.29 10.72 17.72
N ARG A 240 -1.54 9.99 16.90
CA ARG A 240 -1.08 8.63 17.17
C ARG A 240 -0.11 8.56 18.35
N LYS A 241 0.74 9.57 18.53
CA LYS A 241 1.89 9.52 19.46
C LYS A 241 2.76 8.30 19.13
N ASP A 242 2.99 7.41 20.10
CA ASP A 242 3.79 6.19 19.95
C ASP A 242 2.96 4.95 19.59
N ASP A 243 1.63 5.06 19.48
CA ASP A 243 0.77 3.92 19.16
C ASP A 243 0.95 3.44 17.72
N SER A 244 0.58 2.21 17.37
CA SER A 244 0.58 1.80 15.95
C SER A 244 -0.49 2.55 15.13
N VAL A 245 -0.31 2.66 13.80
CA VAL A 245 -1.36 3.19 12.90
C VAL A 245 -2.65 2.38 13.01
N HIS A 246 -2.54 1.07 13.28
CA HIS A 246 -3.69 0.21 13.58
C HIS A 246 -4.42 0.59 14.88
N ALA A 247 -3.69 0.94 15.94
CA ALA A 247 -4.28 1.43 17.18
C ALA A 247 -4.96 2.80 17.00
N LEU A 248 -4.32 3.72 16.25
CA LEU A 248 -4.96 4.98 15.87
C LEU A 248 -6.28 4.73 15.12
N PHE A 249 -6.30 3.82 14.14
CA PHE A 249 -7.53 3.47 13.42
C PHE A 249 -8.65 3.01 14.35
N LYS A 250 -8.34 2.18 15.36
CA LYS A 250 -9.35 1.74 16.35
C LYS A 250 -9.88 2.90 17.18
N SER A 251 -9.05 3.88 17.52
CA SER A 251 -9.45 5.04 18.32
C SER A 251 -10.33 6.02 17.53
N LEU A 252 -10.04 6.22 16.24
CA LEU A 252 -10.76 7.16 15.37
C LEU A 252 -12.04 6.61 14.79
N LYS A 253 -12.19 5.28 14.72
CA LYS A 253 -13.39 4.67 14.17
C LYS A 253 -14.58 4.98 15.07
N PRO A 254 -15.70 5.52 14.52
CA PRO A 254 -16.90 5.79 15.31
C PRO A 254 -17.33 4.53 16.06
N LYS A 255 -17.41 4.63 17.40
CA LYS A 255 -17.98 3.57 18.22
C LYS A 255 -19.44 3.45 17.82
N LYS A 256 -19.87 2.27 17.36
CA LYS A 256 -21.29 1.99 17.20
C LYS A 256 -21.92 2.07 18.59
N THR A 257 -22.64 3.14 18.88
CA THR A 257 -23.50 3.20 20.06
C THR A 257 -24.50 2.05 19.94
N PRO A 258 -24.58 1.15 20.94
CA PRO A 258 -25.61 0.14 20.97
C PRO A 258 -26.97 0.85 20.89
N ARG A 259 -27.78 0.48 19.90
CA ARG A 259 -29.19 0.89 19.86
C ARG A 259 -29.79 0.42 21.20
N PRO A 260 -30.39 1.29 22.02
CA PRO A 260 -31.00 0.84 23.27
C PRO A 260 -32.03 -0.22 22.91
N SER A 261 -31.77 -1.45 23.36
CA SER A 261 -32.70 -2.55 23.27
C SER A 261 -33.93 -2.15 24.06
N SER A 262 -35.04 -1.92 23.37
CA SER A 262 -36.35 -1.76 23.96
C SER A 262 -36.73 -3.12 24.60
N GLN A 263 -36.30 -3.33 25.84
CA GLN A 263 -36.88 -4.33 26.73
C GLN A 263 -37.76 -3.58 27.73
N ALA A 264 -39.07 -3.69 27.51
CA ALA A 264 -40.08 -3.54 28.54
C ALA A 264 -41.19 -4.56 28.24
N ASN A 265 -40.97 -5.80 28.69
CA ASN A 265 -42.06 -6.66 29.20
C ASN A 265 -42.34 -6.14 30.63
N THR A 266 -43.53 -6.03 31.25
CA THR A 266 -44.89 -6.63 31.18
C THR A 266 -45.69 -5.90 32.33
N PRO A 267 -46.99 -6.16 32.69
CA PRO A 267 -47.95 -7.19 32.26
C PRO A 267 -49.38 -6.70 31.90
N ASP A 268 -50.12 -7.67 31.39
CA ASP A 268 -51.55 -7.87 31.15
C ASP A 268 -52.54 -7.28 32.19
N LEU A 269 -53.65 -6.72 31.71
CA LEU A 269 -55.01 -6.91 32.27
C LEU A 269 -56.11 -6.37 31.31
N SER A 270 -57.00 -7.28 30.92
CA SER A 270 -58.44 -7.12 30.61
C SER A 270 -58.93 -6.70 29.21
N VAL A 271 -59.45 -7.71 28.49
CA VAL A 271 -60.81 -7.86 27.92
C VAL A 271 -61.44 -6.66 27.19
N ALA A 272 -61.62 -6.81 25.87
CA ALA A 272 -62.95 -6.71 25.24
C ALA A 272 -62.91 -7.25 23.80
N GLU A 273 -63.83 -8.18 23.51
CA GLU A 273 -64.24 -8.62 22.19
C GLU A 273 -64.55 -7.45 21.25
N MET A 274 -64.16 -7.56 19.98
CA MET A 274 -65.13 -7.33 18.91
C MET A 274 -64.71 -8.02 17.61
N GLN A 275 -65.68 -8.77 17.10
CA GLN A 275 -65.69 -9.47 15.82
C GLN A 275 -65.43 -8.52 14.65
N GLY A 276 -64.79 -9.04 13.60
CA GLY A 276 -64.59 -8.29 12.36
C GLY A 276 -64.07 -9.16 11.23
N SER A 277 -64.93 -10.03 10.72
CA SER A 277 -64.74 -10.77 9.47
C SER A 277 -64.39 -9.84 8.30
N SER A 278 -63.38 -10.19 7.51
CA SER A 278 -63.49 -10.08 6.03
C SER A 278 -62.38 -10.81 5.29
N SER A 279 -62.81 -11.92 4.70
CA SER A 279 -62.25 -12.54 3.50
C SER A 279 -62.02 -11.54 2.36
N ASN A 280 -60.93 -11.71 1.63
CA ASN A 280 -60.84 -11.74 0.16
C ASN A 280 -59.37 -11.64 -0.24
N LYS A 281 -58.87 -12.16 -1.36
CA LYS A 281 -59.26 -13.17 -2.34
C LYS A 281 -58.04 -13.20 -3.27
N ARG A 282 -57.65 -14.41 -3.70
CA ARG A 282 -56.63 -14.68 -4.72
C ARG A 282 -56.68 -13.69 -5.89
N LYS A 283 -55.51 -13.33 -6.44
CA LYS A 283 -55.29 -13.50 -7.90
C LYS A 283 -53.81 -13.63 -8.26
N ARG A 284 -53.61 -14.53 -9.20
CA ARG A 284 -52.40 -15.08 -9.81
C ARG A 284 -52.28 -14.46 -11.22
N ALA A 285 -51.11 -14.65 -11.83
CA ALA A 285 -50.74 -14.43 -13.25
C ALA A 285 -50.40 -12.97 -13.62
N SER A 286 -49.37 -12.69 -14.43
CA SER A 286 -48.61 -13.51 -15.39
C SER A 286 -47.11 -13.23 -15.33
#